data_AF-A0A2D4SK06-F1
#
_entry.id   AF-A0A2D4SK06-F1
#
_cell.length_a   1.000
_cell.length_b   1.000
_cell.length_c   1.000
_cell.angle_alpha   90.00
_cell.angle_beta   90.00
_cell.angle_gamma   90.00
#
_symmetry.space_group_name_H-M   'P 1'
#
loop_
_entity.id
_entity.type
_entity.pdbx_description
1 polymer ?
#
loop_
_entity_poly.entity_id
_entity_poly.type
_entity_poly.pdbx_seq_one_letter_code
_entity_poly.pdbx_strand_id
1 'polypeptide(L)'
;MNTFDYLKSEDGRVHLINVKKKGGFLKVGILCTIAQDERKCRIANENISFLVELPEGTFSKGARAKVFNVDLTILKDEQIQLPSPN
;
A
#
# COMPACT_ATOMS: atom_id res chain seq x y z
N MET A 1 7.38 1.42 15.75
CA MET A 1 7.20 2.00 14.40
C MET A 1 7.28 0.84 13.42
N ASN A 2 6.24 0.59 12.63
CA ASN A 2 6.21 -0.60 11.78
C ASN A 2 6.84 -0.27 10.42
N THR A 3 7.78 -1.11 10.00
CA THR A 3 8.49 -0.99 8.72
C THR A 3 8.28 -2.24 7.91
N PHE A 4 8.10 -2.08 6.60
CA PHE A 4 7.88 -3.18 5.67
C PHE A 4 8.75 -2.94 4.45
N ASP A 5 9.57 -3.92 4.09
CA ASP A 5 10.43 -3.79 2.90
C ASP A 5 9.59 -3.76 1.63
N TYR A 6 8.48 -4.51 1.63
CA TYR A 6 7.61 -4.64 0.49
C TYR A 6 6.16 -4.93 0.90
N LEU A 7 5.21 -4.26 0.24
CA LEU A 7 3.79 -4.57 0.27
C LEU A 7 3.21 -4.47 -1.15
N LYS A 8 2.11 -5.16 -1.42
CA LYS A 8 1.44 -5.09 -2.72
C LYS A 8 -0.08 -5.14 -2.60
N SER A 9 -0.77 -4.72 -3.66
CA SER A 9 -2.20 -4.95 -3.79
C SER A 9 -2.51 -6.43 -4.07
N GLU A 10 -3.74 -6.82 -3.76
CA GLU A 10 -4.25 -8.18 -4.00
C GLU A 10 -4.15 -8.59 -5.48
N ASP A 11 -4.45 -7.65 -6.38
CA ASP A 11 -4.38 -7.85 -7.84
C ASP A 11 -2.94 -7.71 -8.40
N GLY A 12 -1.96 -7.39 -7.56
CA GLY A 12 -0.57 -7.21 -7.95
C GLY A 12 -0.31 -6.01 -8.87
N ARG A 13 -1.22 -5.03 -8.93
CA ARG A 13 -1.05 -3.82 -9.75
C ARG A 13 -0.36 -2.68 -9.03
N VAL A 14 -0.39 -2.67 -7.70
CA VAL A 14 0.24 -1.64 -6.86
C VAL A 14 1.30 -2.29 -6.00
N HIS A 15 2.49 -1.71 -6.00
CA HIS A 15 3.64 -2.17 -5.24
C HIS A 15 4.21 -1.03 -4.42
N LEU A 16 4.43 -1.27 -3.14
CA LEU A 16 5.06 -0.35 -2.21
C LEU A 16 6.38 -0.94 -1.73
N ILE A 17 7.46 -0.17 -1.83
CA ILE A 17 8.80 -0.58 -1.41
C ILE A 17 9.32 0.41 -0.35
N ASN A 18 10.03 -0.10 0.66
CA ASN A 18 10.58 0.67 1.78
C ASN A 18 9.50 1.48 2.50
N VAL A 19 8.52 0.78 3.06
CA VAL A 19 7.34 1.35 3.70
C VAL A 19 7.58 1.55 5.19
N LYS A 20 7.17 2.71 5.71
CA LYS A 20 7.16 3.01 7.14
C LYS A 20 5.79 3.55 7.54
N LYS A 21 5.12 2.89 8.48
CA LYS A 21 3.85 3.39 9.03
C LYS A 21 4.12 4.47 10.07
N LYS A 22 3.52 5.64 9.89
CA LYS A 22 3.56 6.77 10.84
C LYS A 22 2.15 7.34 11.02
N GLY A 23 1.47 6.95 12.10
CA GLY A 23 0.09 7.35 12.36
C GLY A 23 -0.85 6.86 11.26
N GLY A 24 -1.67 7.76 10.71
CA GLY A 24 -2.59 7.50 9.60
C GLY A 24 -1.95 7.50 8.20
N PHE A 25 -0.63 7.39 8.10
CA PHE A 25 0.08 7.43 6.82
C PHE A 25 1.09 6.29 6.67
N LEU A 26 1.28 5.84 5.43
CA LEU A 26 2.41 5.02 5.00
C LEU A 26 3.40 5.91 4.24
N LYS A 27 4.60 6.07 4.78
CA LYS A 27 5.73 6.65 4.03
C LYS A 27 6.31 5.57 3.14
N VAL A 28 6.25 5.75 1.82
CA VAL A 28 6.68 4.77 0.83
C VAL A 28 7.89 5.32 0.08
N GLY A 29 9.00 4.58 0.10
CA GLY A 29 10.18 4.95 -0.67
C GLY A 29 9.95 4.88 -2.17
N ILE A 30 9.28 3.83 -2.65
CA ILE A 30 8.90 3.67 -4.07
C ILE A 30 7.48 3.12 -4.18
N LEU A 31 6.61 3.85 -4.86
CA LEU A 31 5.28 3.43 -5.28
C LEU A 31 5.35 3.08 -6.77
N CYS A 32 4.99 1.86 -7.14
CA CYS A 32 4.78 1.46 -8.52
C CYS A 32 3.31 1.09 -8.72
N THR A 33 2.69 1.61 -9.77
CA THR A 33 1.33 1.24 -10.18
C THR A 33 1.30 0.78 -11.62
N ILE A 34 0.45 -0.20 -11.93
CA ILE A 34 0.35 -0.84 -13.25
C ILE A 34 -1.12 -0.90 -13.63
N ALA A 35 -1.56 -0.04 -14.55
CA ALA A 35 -2.95 -0.04 -15.04
C ALA A 35 -3.99 -0.06 -13.90
N GLN A 36 -3.69 0.66 -12.81
CA GLN A 36 -4.55 0.81 -11.65
C GLN A 36 -5.59 1.89 -11.96
N ASP A 37 -6.88 1.57 -11.96
CA ASP A 37 -7.94 2.53 -12.31
C ASP A 37 -8.64 3.12 -11.09
N GLU A 38 -8.60 2.43 -9.96
CA GLU A 38 -9.15 2.90 -8.71
C GLU A 38 -8.13 3.73 -7.91
N ARG A 39 -8.59 4.89 -7.42
CA ARG A 39 -7.85 5.77 -6.50
C ARG A 39 -7.58 5.12 -5.14
N LYS A 40 -8.38 4.13 -4.74
CA LYS A 40 -8.20 3.42 -3.48
C LYS A 40 -7.78 2.00 -3.81
N CYS A 41 -6.87 1.46 -3.02
CA CYS A 41 -6.51 0.05 -3.15
C CYS A 41 -6.19 -0.52 -1.77
N ARG A 42 -6.42 -1.82 -1.62
CA ARG A 42 -5.97 -2.56 -0.46
C ARG A 42 -4.56 -3.06 -0.72
N ILE A 43 -3.67 -2.80 0.22
CA ILE A 43 -2.27 -3.21 0.21
C ILE A 43 -2.04 -4.12 1.42
N ALA A 44 -1.58 -5.34 1.19
CA ALA A 44 -1.47 -6.34 2.24
C ALA A 44 -0.20 -7.19 2.14
N ASN A 45 0.14 -7.84 3.25
CA ASN A 45 1.01 -9.01 3.30
C ASN A 45 0.35 -10.08 4.20
N GLU A 46 1.10 -11.11 4.57
CA GLU A 46 0.62 -12.23 5.38
C GLU A 46 0.05 -11.84 6.75
N ASN A 47 0.46 -10.69 7.31
CA ASN A 47 0.16 -10.29 8.69
C ASN A 47 -0.66 -9.00 8.79
N ILE A 48 -0.72 -8.20 7.74
CA ILE A 48 -1.32 -6.86 7.77
C ILE A 48 -2.04 -6.52 6.47
N SER A 49 -3.08 -5.70 6.57
CA SER A 49 -3.82 -5.16 5.45
C SER A 49 -4.14 -3.68 5.69
N PHE A 50 -3.85 -2.84 4.71
CA PHE A 50 -4.16 -1.41 4.73
C PHE A 50 -5.02 -1.07 3.53
N LEU A 51 -6.16 -0.42 3.77
CA LEU A 51 -6.86 0.30 2.70
C LEU A 51 -6.23 1.67 2.59
N VAL A 52 -5.63 1.98 1.44
CA VAL A 52 -4.92 3.25 1.22
C VAL A 52 -5.50 4.04 0.06
N GLU A 53 -5.28 5.34 0.11
CA GLU A 53 -5.56 6.24 -1.00
C GLU A 53 -4.28 6.51 -1.80
N LEU A 54 -4.38 6.33 -3.11
CA LEU A 54 -3.33 6.62 -4.07
C LEU A 54 -3.32 8.11 -4.45
N PRO A 55 -2.15 8.74 -4.57
CA PRO A 55 -2.04 10.12 -4.97
C PRO A 55 -2.48 10.30 -6.43
N GLU A 56 -2.94 11.51 -6.75
CA GLU A 56 -3.35 11.85 -8.12
C GLU A 56 -2.21 11.61 -9.12
N GLY A 57 -2.58 11.17 -10.32
CA GLY A 57 -1.60 10.81 -11.37
C GLY A 57 -0.90 9.47 -11.17
N THR A 58 -1.17 8.75 -10.08
CA THR A 58 -0.63 7.40 -9.86
C THR A 58 -1.60 6.27 -10.19
N PHE A 59 -2.84 6.60 -10.56
CA PHE A 59 -3.83 5.65 -11.06
C PHE A 59 -4.30 6.09 -12.46
N SER A 60 -4.23 5.19 -13.42
CA SER A 60 -4.72 5.33 -14.79
C SER A 60 -4.93 3.94 -15.40
N LYS A 61 -6.00 3.78 -16.20
CA LYS A 61 -6.41 2.50 -16.81
C LYS A 61 -5.39 1.83 -17.74
N GLY A 62 -4.34 2.52 -18.17
CA GLY A 62 -3.36 1.98 -19.12
C GLY A 62 -1.91 2.37 -18.86
N ALA A 63 -1.63 3.20 -17.86
CA ALA A 63 -0.28 3.69 -17.61
C ALA A 63 0.40 2.89 -16.48
N ARG A 64 1.74 2.84 -16.56
CA ARG A 64 2.58 2.48 -15.42
C ARG A 64 3.10 3.77 -14.82
N ALA A 65 2.92 3.95 -13.50
CA ALA A 65 3.51 5.07 -12.78
C ALA A 65 4.55 4.55 -11.79
N LYS A 66 5.63 5.32 -11.64
CA LYS A 66 6.64 5.10 -10.60
C LYS A 66 6.89 6.41 -9.90
N VAL A 67 6.62 6.45 -8.60
CA VAL A 67 6.76 7.65 -7.76
C VAL A 67 7.67 7.32 -6.59
N PHE A 68 8.52 8.28 -6.21
CA PHE A 68 9.48 8.13 -5.14
C PHE A 68 9.09 8.99 -3.93
N ASN A 69 9.39 8.50 -2.74
CA ASN A 69 9.22 9.21 -1.46
C ASN A 69 7.83 9.82 -1.29
N VAL A 70 6.81 8.98 -1.36
CA VAL A 70 5.41 9.39 -1.31
C VAL A 70 4.74 8.96 -0.01
N ASP A 71 3.87 9.80 0.52
CA ASP A 71 3.03 9.47 1.67
C ASP A 71 1.66 9.01 1.16
N LEU A 72 1.21 7.82 1.59
CA LEU A 72 -0.13 7.31 1.32
C LEU A 72 -1.00 7.45 2.56
N THR A 73 -2.22 7.94 2.38
CA THR A 73 -3.22 8.03 3.46
C THR A 73 -3.79 6.65 3.74
N ILE A 74 -3.79 6.24 5.01
CA ILE A 74 -4.45 5.02 5.48
C ILE A 74 -5.91 5.36 5.78
N LEU A 75 -6.81 4.72 5.03
CA LEU A 75 -8.26 4.84 5.23
C LEU A 75 -8.77 3.80 6.22
N LYS A 76 -8.17 2.60 6.23
CA LYS A 76 -8.47 1.54 7.19
C LYS A 76 -7.22 0.70 7.47
N ASP A 77 -7.04 0.32 8.73
CA ASP A 77 -5.95 -0.50 9.22
C ASP A 77 -6.52 -1.79 9.81
N GLU A 78 -6.22 -2.91 9.16
CA GLU A 78 -6.70 -4.24 9.54
C GLU A 78 -5.48 -5.10 9.90
N GLN A 79 -5.27 -5.36 11.20
CA GLN A 79 -4.29 -6.36 11.65
C GLN A 79 -4.91 -7.75 11.57
N ILE A 80 -4.24 -8.66 10.88
CA ILE A 80 -4.64 -10.06 10.84
C ILE A 80 -4.09 -10.68 12.12
N GLN A 81 -4.93 -10.79 13.17
CA GLN A 81 -4.59 -11.60 14.34
C GLN A 81 -4.52 -13.06 13.90
N LEU A 82 -3.31 -13.65 13.92
CA LEU A 82 -3.18 -15.10 13.85
C LEU A 82 -3.93 -15.69 15.06
N PRO A 83 -4.71 -16.77 14.88
CA PRO A 83 -5.38 -17.43 16.00
C PRO A 83 -4.32 -17.81 17.03
N SER A 84 -4.56 -17.45 18.29
CA SER A 84 -3.68 -17.82 19.39
C SER A 84 -3.55 -19.34 19.43
N PRO A 85 -2.33 -19.91 19.46
CA PRO A 85 -2.19 -21.34 19.66
C PRO A 85 -2.71 -21.66 21.06
N ASN A 86 -3.77 -22.45 21.14
CA ASN A 86 -4.25 -23.06 22.38
C ASN A 86 -3.23 -24.05 22.92
#